data_AF-A0A2P2M6K1-F1
#
_entry.id   AF-A0A2P2M6K1-F1
#
_cell.length_a   1.000
_cell.length_b   1.000
_cell.length_c   1.000
_cell.angle_alpha   90.00
_cell.angle_beta   90.00
_cell.angle_gamma   90.00
#
_symmetry.space_group_name_H-M   'P 1'
#
loop_
_entity.id
_entity.type
_entity.pdbx_description
1 polymer ?
#
loop_
_entity_poly.entity_id
_entity_poly.type
_entity_poly.pdbx_seq_one_letter_code
_entity_poly.pdbx_strand_id
1 'polypeptide(L)'
;MLSKAVVKSRPTVLWCYKDKLELSSHRKKRAKQIKKLMQRGLLDPEKVDPFQLFVETGGLTYCMYKDSERILGNTFGMCILQDFEALTPNLLARTMETVEGGGLIVLLLHSLSSLTSLYTMVMV
;
A
#
# COMPACT_ATOMS: atom_id res chain seq x y z
N MET A 1 -9.91 -10.59 -2.91
CA MET A 1 -11.29 -10.18 -3.23
C MET A 1 -11.35 -9.45 -4.58
N LEU A 2 -10.54 -8.40 -4.80
CA LEU A 2 -10.48 -7.71 -6.11
C LEU A 2 -10.14 -8.65 -7.28
N SER A 3 -9.13 -9.51 -7.11
CA SER A 3 -8.73 -10.52 -8.10
C SER A 3 -9.79 -11.60 -8.40
N LYS A 4 -10.81 -11.73 -7.56
CA LYS A 4 -11.94 -12.65 -7.76
C LYS A 4 -13.18 -11.95 -8.30
N ALA A 5 -13.24 -10.62 -8.21
CA ALA A 5 -14.37 -9.80 -8.62
C ALA A 5 -14.24 -9.26 -10.05
N VAL A 6 -13.01 -9.12 -10.56
CA VAL A 6 -12.72 -8.59 -11.90
C VAL A 6 -12.28 -9.71 -12.82
N VAL A 7 -12.77 -9.71 -14.07
CA VAL A 7 -12.41 -10.69 -15.13
C VAL A 7 -10.94 -10.56 -15.56
N LYS A 8 -10.34 -9.38 -15.36
CA LYS A 8 -8.94 -9.07 -15.69
C LYS A 8 -7.99 -9.76 -14.72
N SER A 9 -7.02 -10.49 -15.25
CA SER A 9 -6.27 -11.52 -14.52
C SER A 9 -5.38 -11.03 -13.37
N ARG A 10 -5.06 -9.73 -13.28
CA ARG A 10 -4.30 -9.14 -12.17
C ARG A 10 -4.37 -7.60 -12.17
N PRO A 11 -4.93 -6.97 -11.14
CA PRO A 11 -4.88 -5.51 -10.99
C PRO A 11 -3.46 -5.07 -10.64
N THR A 12 -2.96 -4.01 -11.30
CA THR A 12 -1.73 -3.32 -10.90
C THR A 12 -1.99 -2.51 -9.62
N VAL A 13 -1.00 -2.44 -8.74
CA VAL A 13 -1.14 -1.77 -7.44
C VAL A 13 -0.16 -0.62 -7.35
N LEU A 14 -0.68 0.57 -7.05
CA LEU A 14 0.10 1.73 -6.66
C LEU A 14 0.18 1.78 -5.13
N TRP A 15 1.39 1.79 -4.58
CA TRP A 15 1.63 1.97 -3.15
C TRP A 15 2.33 3.30 -2.89
N CYS A 16 1.61 4.23 -2.26
CA CYS A 16 2.11 5.56 -1.93
C CYS A 16 2.44 5.68 -0.45
N TYR A 17 3.56 6.31 -0.15
CA TYR A 17 4.06 6.49 1.21
C TYR A 17 4.81 7.82 1.36
N LYS A 18 4.93 8.33 2.59
CA LYS A 18 5.62 9.58 2.88
C LYS A 18 7.14 9.42 2.91
N ASP A 19 7.63 8.64 3.88
CA ASP A 19 9.07 8.56 4.19
C ASP A 19 9.59 7.13 4.29
N LYS A 20 8.87 6.22 4.96
CA LYS A 20 9.35 4.86 5.24
C LYS A 20 8.31 3.80 4.90
N LEU A 21 8.79 2.73 4.26
CA LEU A 21 8.09 1.47 4.15
C LEU A 21 8.59 0.53 5.24
N GLU A 22 7.70 -0.26 5.85
CA GLU A 22 8.10 -1.29 6.82
C GLU A 22 9.01 -2.37 6.19
N LEU A 23 8.73 -2.72 4.94
CA LEU A 23 9.60 -3.55 4.10
C LEU A 23 10.18 -2.73 2.94
N SER A 24 11.47 -2.89 2.66
CA SER A 24 12.10 -2.18 1.56
C SER A 24 11.38 -2.46 0.24
N SER A 25 11.18 -1.43 -0.60
CA SER A 25 10.72 -1.56 -1.98
C SER A 25 11.70 -2.36 -2.85
N HIS A 26 12.98 -2.41 -2.48
CA HIS A 26 14.02 -3.08 -3.25
C HIS A 26 14.10 -4.58 -2.93
N ARG A 27 13.82 -5.44 -3.92
CA ARG A 27 13.73 -6.92 -3.78
C ARG A 27 14.91 -7.54 -3.02
N LYS A 28 16.16 -7.16 -3.36
CA LYS A 28 17.37 -7.68 -2.67
C LYS A 28 17.47 -7.23 -1.20
N LYS A 29 17.06 -6.00 -0.87
CA LYS A 29 17.12 -5.48 0.50
C LYS A 29 16.03 -6.13 1.35
N ARG A 30 14.84 -6.29 0.78
CA ARG A 30 13.72 -7.00 1.38
C ARG A 30 14.05 -8.45 1.72
N ALA A 31 14.60 -9.21 0.77
CA ALA A 31 15.00 -10.60 1.00
C ALA A 31 16.00 -10.74 2.16
N LYS A 32 16.94 -9.79 2.29
CA LYS A 32 17.87 -9.73 3.44
C LYS A 32 17.14 -9.42 4.76
N GLN A 33 16.20 -8.46 4.76
CA GLN A 33 15.40 -8.14 5.96
C GLN A 33 14.58 -9.35 6.41
N ILE A 34 13.89 -10.02 5.48
CA ILE A 34 13.07 -11.21 5.77
C ILE A 34 13.94 -12.34 6.32
N LYS A 35 15.08 -12.64 5.68
CA LYS A 35 16.02 -13.65 6.17
C LYS A 35 16.51 -13.34 7.59
N LYS A 36 16.77 -12.07 7.91
CA LYS A 36 17.19 -11.63 9.24
C LYS A 36 16.06 -11.79 10.28
N LEU A 37 14.81 -11.57 9.90
CA LEU A 37 13.64 -11.77 10.77
C LEU A 37 13.37 -13.26 11.01
N MET A 38 13.50 -14.10 9.99
CA MET A 38 13.44 -15.57 10.12
C MET A 38 14.54 -16.10 11.05
N GLN A 39 15.78 -15.61 10.91
CA GLN A 39 16.89 -15.99 11.80
C GLN A 39 16.68 -15.59 13.26
N ARG A 40 15.81 -14.60 13.52
CA ARG A 40 15.46 -14.15 14.87
C ARG A 40 14.25 -14.90 15.45
N GLY A 41 13.67 -15.86 14.72
CA GLY A 41 12.50 -16.62 15.14
C GLY A 41 11.20 -15.80 15.18
N LEU A 42 11.19 -14.61 14.59
CA LEU A 42 10.01 -13.72 14.54
C LEU A 42 9.08 -14.05 13.36
N LEU A 43 9.48 -14.97 12.49
CA LEU A 43 8.76 -15.33 11.26
C LEU A 43 8.77 -16.85 11.13
N ASP A 44 7.57 -17.42 11.06
CA ASP A 44 7.33 -18.86 11.00
C ASP A 44 7.51 -19.36 9.54
N PRO A 45 8.47 -20.25 9.23
CA PRO A 45 8.77 -20.65 7.85
C PRO A 45 7.64 -21.36 7.12
N GLU A 46 6.74 -22.02 7.85
CA GLU A 46 5.62 -22.78 7.26
C GLU A 46 4.40 -21.92 6.98
N LYS A 47 4.27 -20.76 7.65
CA LYS A 47 3.21 -19.80 7.39
C LYS A 47 3.73 -18.77 6.40
N VAL A 48 3.49 -19.01 5.11
CA VAL A 48 3.71 -17.99 4.08
C VAL A 48 2.89 -16.77 4.45
N ASP A 49 3.57 -15.69 4.84
CA ASP A 49 2.93 -14.42 5.16
C ASP A 49 2.16 -13.94 3.91
N PRO A 50 0.82 -13.84 3.95
CA PRO A 50 0.03 -13.37 2.82
C PRO A 50 0.49 -12.01 2.28
N PHE A 51 1.07 -11.16 3.14
CA PHE A 51 1.65 -9.89 2.74
C PHE A 51 2.91 -10.08 1.88
N GLN A 52 3.78 -11.01 2.26
CA GLN A 52 4.97 -11.32 1.46
C GLN A 52 4.58 -11.86 0.08
N LEU A 53 3.59 -12.77 0.04
CA LEU A 53 3.06 -13.29 -1.23
C LEU A 53 2.48 -12.16 -2.09
N PHE A 54 1.68 -11.26 -1.52
CA PHE A 54 1.12 -10.10 -2.21
C PHE A 54 2.21 -9.23 -2.84
N VAL A 55 3.24 -8.91 -2.07
CA VAL A 55 4.36 -8.08 -2.51
C VAL A 55 5.21 -8.78 -3.59
N GLU A 56 5.27 -10.12 -3.58
CA GLU A 56 6.00 -10.93 -4.57
C GLU A 56 5.20 -11.23 -5.84
N THR A 57 3.87 -11.15 -5.79
CA THR A 57 2.96 -11.49 -6.91
C THR A 57 3.16 -10.60 -8.15
N GLY A 58 3.88 -9.49 -8.00
CA GLY A 58 4.25 -8.58 -9.09
C GLY A 58 3.18 -7.51 -9.37
N GLY A 59 3.55 -6.47 -10.13
CA GLY A 59 2.64 -5.37 -10.46
C GLY A 59 2.51 -4.29 -9.38
N LEU A 60 3.42 -4.26 -8.39
CA LEU A 60 3.48 -3.20 -7.38
C LEU A 60 4.39 -2.05 -7.84
N THR A 61 3.82 -0.85 -7.92
CA THR A 61 4.54 0.39 -8.17
C THR A 61 4.61 1.20 -6.89
N TYR A 62 5.82 1.49 -6.41
CA TYR A 62 6.04 2.32 -5.23
C TYR A 62 6.22 3.78 -5.62
N CYS A 63 5.52 4.70 -4.96
CA CYS A 63 5.62 6.13 -5.17
C CYS A 63 5.75 6.86 -3.83
N MET A 64 6.72 7.77 -3.71
CA MET A 64 6.75 8.69 -2.58
C MET A 64 5.74 9.81 -2.83
N TYR A 65 5.08 10.33 -1.79
CA TYR A 65 4.12 11.44 -1.97
C TYR A 65 4.75 12.67 -2.64
N LYS A 66 6.03 12.96 -2.35
CA LYS A 66 6.80 14.03 -2.99
C LYS A 66 6.91 13.87 -4.51
N ASP A 67 6.87 12.63 -4.99
CA ASP A 67 7.04 12.25 -6.39
C ASP A 67 5.71 11.86 -7.07
N SER A 68 4.58 12.24 -6.47
CA SER A 68 3.22 11.92 -6.95
C SER A 68 2.90 12.40 -8.36
N GLU A 69 3.72 13.28 -8.94
CA GLU A 69 3.54 13.74 -10.32
C GLU A 69 3.92 12.65 -11.34
N ARG A 70 4.81 11.72 -10.94
CA ARG A 70 5.30 10.65 -11.81
C ARG A 70 4.24 9.59 -12.15
N ILE A 71 3.16 9.52 -11.35
CA ILE A 71 2.10 8.54 -11.55
C ILE A 71 0.99 9.08 -12.47
N LEU A 72 0.98 10.38 -12.78
CA LEU A 72 0.02 10.96 -13.71
C LEU A 72 0.14 10.32 -15.11
N GLY A 73 -1.00 10.10 -15.75
CA GLY A 73 -1.08 9.40 -17.04
C GLY A 73 -0.94 7.87 -16.96
N ASN A 74 -0.69 7.31 -15.77
CA ASN A 74 -0.78 5.87 -15.54
C ASN A 74 -2.13 5.50 -14.96
N THR A 75 -2.51 4.24 -15.13
CA THR A 75 -3.75 3.69 -14.58
C THR A 75 -3.47 2.44 -13.77
N PHE A 76 -4.02 2.38 -12.56
CA PHE A 76 -3.85 1.30 -11.59
C PHE A 76 -5.21 0.68 -11.21
N GLY A 77 -5.21 -0.62 -10.95
CA GLY A 77 -6.39 -1.33 -10.44
C GLY A 77 -6.61 -1.13 -8.93
N MET A 78 -5.55 -0.79 -8.21
CA MET A 78 -5.61 -0.54 -6.77
C MET A 78 -4.62 0.54 -6.36
N CYS A 79 -5.01 1.43 -5.47
CA CYS A 79 -4.14 2.42 -4.83
C CYS A 79 -4.14 2.21 -3.32
N ILE A 80 -2.96 2.17 -2.71
CA ILE A 80 -2.74 2.07 -1.27
C ILE A 80 -2.06 3.37 -0.82
N LEU A 81 -2.70 4.07 0.11
CA LEU A 81 -2.20 5.30 0.71
C LEU A 81 -1.85 5.00 2.17
N GLN A 82 -0.55 4.91 2.45
CA GLN A 82 -0.04 4.43 3.74
C GLN A 82 -0.20 5.43 4.90
N ASP A 83 0.15 6.69 4.68
CA ASP A 83 0.23 7.69 5.77
C ASP A 83 -0.88 8.73 5.59
N PHE A 84 -2.08 8.41 6.11
CA PHE A 84 -3.27 9.28 6.00
C PHE A 84 -3.01 10.72 6.44
N GLU A 85 -2.27 10.92 7.53
CA GLU A 85 -1.98 12.25 8.10
C GLU A 85 -1.18 13.17 7.17
N ALA A 86 -0.46 12.60 6.20
CA ALA A 86 0.35 13.35 5.25
C ALA A 86 -0.38 13.67 3.94
N LEU A 87 -1.63 13.21 3.79
CA LEU A 87 -2.41 13.42 2.58
C LEU A 87 -2.90 14.87 2.51
N THR A 88 -2.61 15.50 1.39
CA THR A 88 -3.19 16.79 1.01
C THR A 88 -4.27 16.57 -0.04
N PRO A 89 -5.22 17.50 -0.22
CA PRO A 89 -6.26 17.38 -1.25
C PRO A 89 -5.69 17.15 -2.66
N ASN A 90 -4.56 17.78 -2.98
CA ASN A 90 -3.87 17.59 -4.26
C ASN A 90 -3.29 16.17 -4.41
N LEU A 91 -2.68 15.60 -3.36
CA LEU A 91 -2.19 14.22 -3.39
C LEU A 91 -3.34 13.21 -3.56
N LEU A 92 -4.45 13.45 -2.86
CA LEU A 92 -5.66 12.65 -3.02
C LEU A 92 -6.18 12.71 -4.45
N ALA A 93 -6.36 13.90 -5.01
CA ALA A 93 -6.83 14.06 -6.39
C ALA A 93 -5.93 13.30 -7.39
N ARG A 94 -4.62 13.52 -7.33
CA ARG A 94 -3.64 12.87 -8.24
C ARG A 94 -3.65 11.35 -8.11
N THR A 95 -3.76 10.81 -6.89
CA THR A 95 -3.74 9.35 -6.68
C THR A 95 -5.08 8.71 -7.06
N MET A 96 -6.20 9.36 -6.74
CA MET A 96 -7.55 8.88 -7.07
C MET A 96 -7.80 8.89 -8.58
N GLU A 97 -7.35 9.91 -9.30
CA GLU A 97 -7.50 10.00 -10.77
C GLU A 97 -6.81 8.84 -11.50
N THR A 98 -5.71 8.32 -10.95
CA THR A 98 -4.95 7.21 -11.55
C THR A 98 -5.59 5.84 -11.34
N VAL A 99 -6.74 5.74 -10.67
CA VAL A 99 -7.41 4.46 -10.39
C VAL A 99 -8.50 4.19 -11.42
N GLU A 100 -8.47 3.03 -12.07
CA GLU A 100 -9.50 2.65 -13.06
C GLU A 100 -10.89 2.49 -12.42
N GLY A 101 -11.94 2.67 -13.22
CA GLY A 101 -13.31 2.38 -12.80
C GLY A 101 -13.45 0.93 -12.33
N GLY A 102 -14.02 0.72 -11.14
CA GLY A 102 -14.08 -0.59 -10.48
C GLY A 102 -12.80 -0.98 -9.72
N GLY A 103 -11.79 -0.11 -9.70
CA GLY A 103 -10.61 -0.24 -8.86
C GLY A 103 -10.87 0.09 -7.38
N LEU A 104 -9.85 -0.11 -6.55
CA LEU A 104 -9.95 0.06 -5.10
C LEU A 104 -8.94 1.09 -4.57
N ILE A 105 -9.39 1.96 -3.69
CA ILE A 105 -8.53 2.90 -2.96
C ILE A 105 -8.55 2.52 -1.48
N VAL A 106 -7.37 2.23 -0.93
CA VAL A 106 -7.19 1.81 0.46
C VAL A 106 -6.40 2.87 1.21
N LEU A 107 -7.00 3.42 2.26
CA LEU A 107 -6.36 4.36 3.18
C LEU A 107 -5.99 3.60 4.46
N LEU A 108 -4.71 3.65 4.83
CA LEU A 108 -4.22 3.05 6.07
C LEU A 108 -4.22 4.12 7.18
N LEU A 109 -4.85 3.79 8.31
CA LEU A 109 -4.86 4.60 9.51
C LEU A 109 -3.94 3.93 10.52
N HIS A 110 -2.73 4.46 10.70
CA HIS A 110 -1.75 3.89 11.62
C HIS A 110 -1.70 4.59 12.98
N SER A 111 -2.07 5.88 13.05
CA SER A 111 -1.91 6.66 14.27
C SER A 111 -3.12 6.61 15.19
N LEU A 112 -2.85 6.51 16.51
CA LEU A 112 -3.88 6.58 17.55
C LEU A 112 -4.63 7.92 17.53
N SER A 113 -3.96 9.01 17.15
CA SER A 113 -4.57 10.33 16.94
C SER A 113 -5.66 10.30 15.87
N SER A 114 -5.37 9.67 14.72
CA SER A 114 -6.35 9.51 13.64
C SER A 114 -7.51 8.62 14.06
N LEU A 115 -7.23 7.51 14.75
CA LEU A 115 -8.25 6.59 15.23
C LEU A 115 -9.16 7.24 16.28
N THR A 116 -8.59 7.99 17.22
CA THR A 116 -9.34 8.70 18.27
C THR A 116 -10.24 9.76 17.64
N SER A 117 -9.72 10.54 16.67
CA SER A 117 -10.51 11.54 15.94
C SER A 117 -11.67 10.90 15.16
N LEU A 118 -11.45 9.74 14.55
CA LEU A 118 -12.52 9.00 13.88
C LEU A 118 -13.57 8.52 14.87
N TYR A 119 -13.13 7.98 16.01
CA TYR A 119 -14.02 7.48 17.06
C TYR A 119 -14.89 8.59 17.64
N THR A 120 -14.32 9.78 17.91
CA THR A 120 -15.08 10.93 18.42
C THR A 120 -16.04 11.54 17.40
N MET A 121 -15.80 11.37 16.10
CA MET A 121 -16.75 11.80 15.06
C MET A 121 -17.94 10.83 14.91
N VAL A 122 -17.75 9.55 15.22
CA VAL A 122 -18.77 8.51 15.01
C VAL A 122 -19.59 8.24 16.27
N MET A 123 -18.94 8.24 17.44
CA MET A 123 -19.62 8.21 18.73
C MET A 123 -19.75 9.63 19.26
N VAL A 124 -20.86 10.27 18.89
CA VAL A 124 -21.38 11.44 19.62
C VAL A 124 -22.00 10.98 20.92
#